data_AF-D0I9G8-F1
#
_entry.id   AF-D0I9G8-F1
#
_cell.length_a   1.000
_cell.length_b   1.000
_cell.length_c   1.000
_cell.angle_alpha   90.00
_cell.angle_beta   90.00
_cell.angle_gamma   90.00
#
_symmetry.space_group_name_H-M   'P 1'
#
loop_
_entity.id
_entity.type
_entity.pdbx_description
1 polymer ?
#
loop_
_entity_poly.entity_id
_entity_poly.type
_entity_poly.pdbx_seq_one_letter_code
_entity_poly.pdbx_strand_id
1 'polypeptide(L)'
;MGDFFDVEKCFKDISAELLPRTLFSLSPIAIVQLLETSEGGYTNVEIRAFREAALGAGARRVFFPASESALSSAEIVGHRFEELPNA
;
A
#
# COMPACT_ATOMS: atom_id res chain seq x y z
N MET A 1 7.57 12.46 -15.11
CA MET A 1 7.99 11.31 -14.28
C MET A 1 7.69 11.67 -12.84
N GLY A 2 6.93 10.85 -12.11
CA GLY A 2 6.62 11.11 -10.71
C GLY A 2 7.87 11.00 -9.83
N ASP A 3 7.88 11.72 -8.71
CA ASP A 3 8.97 11.64 -7.74
C ASP A 3 8.79 10.41 -6.84
N PHE A 4 9.34 9.28 -7.29
CA PHE A 4 9.26 8.01 -6.56
C PHE A 4 9.95 8.06 -5.19
N PHE A 5 10.95 8.95 -5.03
CA PHE A 5 11.63 9.12 -3.75
C PHE A 5 10.71 9.78 -2.73
N ASP A 6 9.90 10.75 -3.16
CA ASP A 6 8.91 11.39 -2.30
C ASP A 6 7.80 10.42 -1.87
N VAL A 7 7.36 9.52 -2.76
CA VAL A 7 6.37 8.47 -2.41
C VAL A 7 6.95 7.52 -1.36
N GLU A 8 8.17 7.02 -1.56
CA GLU A 8 8.81 6.13 -0.59
C GLU A 8 9.04 6.82 0.76
N LYS A 9 9.48 8.09 0.73
CA LYS A 9 9.67 8.89 1.93
C LYS A 9 8.37 9.08 2.71
N CYS A 10 7.27 9.39 2.02
CA CYS A 10 5.95 9.51 2.63
C CYS A 10 5.55 8.22 3.37
N PHE A 11 5.75 7.06 2.75
CA PHE A 11 5.44 5.78 3.38
C PHE A 11 6.33 5.49 4.60
N LYS A 12 7.62 5.85 4.54
CA LYS A 12 8.54 5.73 5.69
C LYS A 12 8.11 6.62 6.85
N ASP A 13 7.70 7.85 6.57
CA ASP A 13 7.25 8.81 7.58
C ASP A 13 5.97 8.31 8.27
N ILE A 14 4.98 7.84 7.50
CA ILE A 14 3.74 7.24 8.02
C ILE A 14 4.04 5.99 8.88
N SER A 15 4.92 5.11 8.38
CA SER A 15 5.34 3.90 9.09
C SER A 15 6.00 4.24 10.43
N ALA A 16 6.87 5.26 10.45
CA ALA A 16 7.59 5.69 11.65
C ALA A 16 6.70 6.42 12.68
N GLU A 17 5.57 6.98 12.25
CA GLU A 17 4.58 7.66 13.08
C GLU A 17 3.56 6.67 13.68
N LEU A 18 3.06 5.73 12.87
CA LEU A 18 1.97 4.84 13.27
C LEU A 18 2.44 3.55 13.95
N LEU A 19 3.65 3.06 13.65
CA LEU A 19 4.08 1.76 14.15
C LEU A 19 4.93 1.87 15.44
N PRO A 20 4.75 0.92 16.37
CA PRO A 20 5.56 0.88 17.58
C PRO A 20 7.03 0.58 17.26
N ARG A 21 7.93 1.39 17.83
CA ARG A 21 9.40 1.29 17.63
C ARG A 21 10.08 0.21 18.49
N THR A 22 9.43 -0.94 18.67
CA THR A 22 9.99 -2.03 19.48
C THR A 22 10.85 -2.96 18.63
N LEU A 23 11.99 -3.42 19.17
CA LEU A 23 12.94 -4.31 18.46
C LEU A 23 12.36 -5.68 18.06
N PHE A 24 11.17 -6.02 18.56
CA PHE A 24 10.48 -7.29 18.31
C PHE A 24 9.13 -7.09 17.61
N SER A 25 8.84 -5.90 17.07
CA SER A 25 7.62 -5.70 16.31
C SER A 25 7.68 -6.49 14.99
N LEU A 26 6.59 -7.21 14.71
CA LEU A 26 6.44 -7.90 13.44
C LEU A 26 6.25 -6.86 12.33
N SER A 27 7.02 -6.98 11.24
CA SER A 27 6.85 -6.12 10.07
C SER A 27 5.38 -6.10 9.59
N PRO A 28 4.82 -4.92 9.31
CA PRO A 28 3.41 -4.78 8.98
C PRO A 28 3.07 -5.40 7.62
N ILE A 29 1.79 -5.71 7.42
CA ILE A 29 1.23 -5.97 6.09
C ILE A 29 0.65 -4.65 5.60
N ALA A 30 1.01 -4.23 4.38
CA ALA A 30 0.44 -3.07 3.73
C ALA A 30 -0.73 -3.48 2.83
N ILE A 31 -1.82 -2.73 2.90
CA ILE A 31 -2.95 -2.84 1.98
C ILE A 31 -3.07 -1.47 1.32
N VAL A 32 -2.70 -1.39 0.04
CA VAL A 32 -2.66 -0.14 -0.72
C VAL A 32 -3.90 -0.08 -1.60
N GLN A 33 -4.87 0.70 -1.16
CA GLN A 33 -6.11 0.91 -1.89
C GLN A 33 -6.00 2.14 -2.78
N LEU A 34 -6.18 1.94 -4.08
CA LEU A 34 -6.09 2.99 -5.08
C LEU A 34 -7.51 3.46 -5.44
N LEU A 35 -7.99 4.47 -4.71
CA LEU A 35 -9.40 4.90 -4.72
C LEU A 35 -9.78 5.82 -5.88
N GLU A 36 -8.81 6.55 -6.45
CA GLU A 36 -9.10 7.51 -7.51
C GLU A 36 -9.04 6.83 -8.88
N THR A 37 -10.10 7.00 -9.65
CA THR A 37 -10.09 6.64 -11.07
C THR A 37 -9.26 7.70 -11.82
N SER A 38 -7.95 7.49 -11.90
CA SER A 38 -7.19 7.97 -13.05
C SER A 38 -7.95 7.53 -14.31
N GLU A 39 -8.27 8.42 -15.25
CA GLU A 39 -8.89 8.01 -16.51
C GLU A 39 -7.98 6.96 -17.19
N GLY A 40 -8.47 5.71 -17.27
CA GLY A 40 -7.69 4.57 -17.76
C GLY A 40 -7.10 3.66 -16.68
N GLY A 41 -7.37 3.91 -15.40
CA GLY A 41 -6.89 3.12 -14.27
C GLY A 41 -5.42 3.39 -13.92
N TYR A 42 -4.84 2.50 -13.13
CA TYR A 42 -3.43 2.56 -12.75
C TYR A 42 -2.59 1.66 -13.64
N THR A 43 -1.47 2.21 -14.09
CA THR A 43 -0.49 1.48 -14.89
C THR A 43 0.32 0.51 -14.03
N ASN A 44 0.90 -0.51 -14.67
CA ASN A 44 1.82 -1.43 -13.98
C ASN A 44 3.04 -0.73 -13.37
N VAL A 45 3.44 0.43 -13.92
CA VAL A 45 4.55 1.23 -13.38
C VAL A 45 4.15 1.90 -12.07
N GLU A 46 2.93 2.45 -11.99
CA GLU A 46 2.41 3.06 -10.77
C GLU A 46 2.17 2.03 -9.67
N ILE A 47 1.53 0.90 -10.01
CA ILE A 47 1.31 -0.20 -9.05
C ILE A 47 2.65 -0.69 -8.49
N ARG A 48 3.65 -0.89 -9.35
CA ARG A 48 4.99 -1.28 -8.92
C ARG A 48 5.63 -0.21 -8.04
N ALA A 49 5.50 1.07 -8.36
CA ALA A 49 6.03 2.15 -7.55
C ALA A 49 5.48 2.16 -6.13
N PHE A 50 4.15 2.02 -5.96
CA PHE A 50 3.53 1.93 -4.65
C PHE A 50 3.96 0.66 -3.89
N ARG A 51 4.12 -0.47 -4.61
CA ARG A 51 4.59 -1.73 -4.02
C ARG A 51 5.99 -1.56 -3.45
N GLU A 52 6.92 -1.02 -4.23
CA GLU A 52 8.30 -0.79 -3.78
C GLU A 52 8.36 0.23 -2.63
N ALA A 53 7.57 1.30 -2.68
CA ALA A 53 7.48 2.27 -1.59
C ALA A 53 7.02 1.63 -0.28
N ALA A 54 5.98 0.78 -0.32
CA ALA A 54 5.49 0.07 0.86
C ALA A 54 6.50 -0.94 1.41
N LEU A 55 7.19 -1.68 0.54
CA LEU A 55 8.26 -2.60 0.95
C LEU A 55 9.45 -1.84 1.55
N GLY A 56 9.87 -0.74 0.92
CA GLY A 56 10.93 0.15 1.40
C GLY A 56 10.62 0.82 2.75
N ALA A 57 9.34 1.00 3.07
CA ALA A 57 8.86 1.48 4.37
C ALA A 57 8.76 0.38 5.45
N GLY A 58 9.15 -0.85 5.14
CA GLY A 58 9.26 -1.96 6.10
C GLY A 58 8.09 -2.94 6.08
N ALA A 59 7.16 -2.83 5.13
CA ALA A 59 6.11 -3.84 4.97
C ALA A 59 6.69 -5.19 4.54
N ARG A 60 6.19 -6.29 5.11
CA ARG A 60 6.59 -7.65 4.71
C ARG A 60 5.82 -8.19 3.51
N ARG A 61 4.62 -7.64 3.26
CA ARG A 61 3.72 -7.98 2.15
C ARG A 61 2.89 -6.77 1.79
N VAL A 62 2.52 -6.66 0.52
CA VAL A 62 1.69 -5.58 -0.02
C VAL A 62 0.58 -6.19 -0.86
N PHE A 63 -0.64 -5.78 -0.61
CA PHE A 63 -1.85 -6.18 -1.33
C PHE A 63 -2.52 -4.96 -1.95
N PHE A 64 -3.14 -5.16 -3.12
CA PHE A 64 -3.82 -4.09 -3.84
C PHE A 64 -5.29 -4.46 -4.10
N PRO A 65 -6.22 -4.05 -3.22
CA PRO A 65 -7.63 -4.34 -3.41
C PRO A 65 -8.19 -3.69 -4.67
N ALA A 66 -8.86 -4.48 -5.51
CA ALA A 66 -9.70 -4.01 -6.60
C ALA A 66 -11.02 -3.50 -6.00
N SER A 67 -11.09 -2.21 -5.68
CA SER A 67 -12.27 -1.61 -5.05
C SER A 67 -12.38 -0.13 -5.36
N GLU A 68 -13.58 0.31 -5.73
CA GLU A 68 -13.87 1.72 -6.06
C GLU A 68 -14.15 2.56 -4.80
N SER A 69 -14.47 1.93 -3.68
CA SER A 69 -14.77 2.60 -2.41
C SER A 69 -13.91 2.08 -1.27
N ALA A 70 -13.59 2.95 -0.31
CA ALA A 70 -12.77 2.61 0.86
C ALA A 70 -13.24 1.32 1.55
N LEU A 71 -12.32 0.38 1.77
CA LEU A 71 -12.62 -0.86 2.47
C LEU A 71 -12.97 -0.57 3.93
N SER A 72 -13.93 -1.31 4.47
CA SER A 72 -14.21 -1.30 5.91
C SER A 72 -13.09 -2.01 6.68
N SER A 73 -12.92 -1.67 7.95
CA SER A 73 -11.94 -2.33 8.83
C SER A 73 -12.16 -3.85 8.90
N ALA A 74 -13.41 -4.30 8.82
CA ALA A 74 -13.73 -5.72 8.84
C ALA A 74 -13.23 -6.44 7.59
N GLU A 75 -13.30 -5.81 6.42
CA GLU A 75 -12.79 -6.36 5.14
C GLU A 75 -11.27 -6.39 5.12
N ILE A 76 -10.62 -5.32 5.62
CA ILE A 76 -9.17 -5.21 5.75
C ILE A 76 -8.63 -6.33 6.65
N VAL A 77 -9.17 -6.45 7.87
CA VAL A 77 -8.72 -7.48 8.85
C VAL A 77 -9.03 -8.89 8.35
N GLY A 78 -10.15 -9.07 7.67
CA GLY A 78 -10.57 -10.36 7.14
C GLY A 78 -9.91 -10.76 5.83
N HIS A 79 -9.09 -9.89 5.22
CA HIS A 79 -8.60 -10.06 3.85
C HIS A 79 -9.72 -10.40 2.85
N ARG A 80 -10.89 -9.74 3.00
CA ARG A 80 -12.08 -9.97 2.16
C ARG A 80 -12.15 -8.93 1.06
N PHE A 81 -11.27 -9.05 0.08
CA PHE A 81 -11.25 -8.22 -1.12
C PHE A 81 -10.59 -8.99 -2.27
N GLU A 82 -10.98 -8.66 -3.50
CA GLU A 82 -10.29 -9.15 -4.70
C GLU A 82 -9.04 -8.31 -4.93
N GLU A 83 -7.96 -8.91 -5.43
CA GLU A 83 -6.74 -8.19 -5.77
C GLU A 83 -6.73 -7.74 -7.23
N LEU A 84 -6.08 -6.60 -7.49
CA LEU A 84 -5.83 -6.15 -8.86
C LEU A 84 -5.04 -7.24 -9.62
N PRO A 85 -5.45 -7.58 -10.85
CA PRO A 85 -4.94 -8.76 -11.57
C PRO A 85 -3.44 -8.70 -11.94
N ASN A 86 -2.82 -7.51 -11.89
CA ASN A 86 -1.42 -7.28 -12.24
C ASN A 86 -0.59 -6.72 -11.06
N ALA A 87 -1.06 -6.90 -9.83
CA ALA A 87 -0.46 -6.29 -8.65
C ALA A 87 0.79 -7.01 -8.15
#